data_AF-A0A1R3FN14-F1
#
_entry.id   AF-A0A1R3FN14-F1
#
_cell.length_a   1.000
_cell.length_b   1.000
_cell.length_c   1.000
_cell.angle_alpha   90.00
_cell.angle_beta   90.00
_cell.angle_gamma   90.00
#
_symmetry.space_group_name_H-M   'P 1'
#
loop_
_entity.id
_entity.type
_entity.pdbx_description
1 polymer ?
#
loop_
_entity_poly.entity_id
_entity_poly.type
_entity_poly.pdbx_seq_one_letter_code
_entity_poly.pdbx_strand_id
1 'polypeptide(L)'
;MKNRKDTFEMIVLCYIDAYVDLYGEINSTVITSKLPIHRSKVSGLFTRYLKLKPSNMRNVGGQRGYIKGYSFERLFLKDESSLSFINAIDIAFKERDLPEEN
;
A
#
# COMPACT_ATOMS: atom_id res chain seq x y z
N MET A 1 -5.16 16.55 -17.32
CA MET A 1 -5.41 15.11 -17.55
C MET A 1 -4.35 14.33 -16.78
N LYS A 2 -4.69 13.63 -15.68
CA LYS A 2 -3.70 12.85 -14.92
C LYS A 2 -3.22 11.68 -15.79
N ASN A 3 -1.91 11.47 -15.88
CA ASN A 3 -1.34 10.34 -16.61
C ASN A 3 -1.79 9.03 -15.94
N ARG A 4 -2.09 7.97 -16.72
CA ARG A 4 -2.49 6.64 -16.20
C ARG A 4 -1.50 6.11 -15.16
N LYS A 5 -0.20 6.37 -15.36
CA LYS A 5 0.86 6.01 -14.41
C LYS A 5 0.67 6.69 -13.05
N ASP A 6 0.33 7.98 -13.04
CA ASP A 6 0.11 8.75 -11.82
C ASP A 6 -1.14 8.27 -11.07
N THR A 7 -2.16 7.84 -11.80
CA THR A 7 -3.37 7.24 -11.23
C THR A 7 -3.07 5.92 -10.54
N PHE A 8 -2.28 5.03 -11.15
CA PHE A 8 -1.93 3.75 -10.52
C PHE A 8 -1.03 3.94 -9.29
N GLU A 9 -0.06 4.85 -9.34
CA GLU A 9 0.73 5.21 -8.15
C GLU A 9 -0.15 5.75 -7.02
N MET A 10 -1.19 6.52 -7.34
CA MET A 10 -2.16 6.99 -6.34
C MET A 10 -2.92 5.83 -5.69
N ILE A 11 -3.34 4.83 -6.47
CA ILE A 11 -4.01 3.63 -5.93
C ILE A 11 -3.11 2.92 -4.92
N VAL A 12 -1.82 2.78 -5.23
CA VAL A 12 -0.85 2.14 -4.31
C VAL A 12 -0.67 2.97 -3.04
N LEU A 13 -0.65 4.30 -3.14
CA LEU A 13 -0.56 5.19 -1.98
C LEU A 13 -1.82 5.12 -1.10
N CYS A 14 -3.02 5.07 -1.69
CA CYS A 14 -4.26 4.81 -0.97
C CYS A 14 -4.28 3.42 -0.33
N TYR A 15 -3.71 2.41 -1.00
CA TYR A 15 -3.57 1.07 -0.45
C TYR A 15 -2.65 1.05 0.79
N ILE A 16 -1.53 1.80 0.76
CA ILE A 16 -0.65 1.94 1.93
C ILE A 16 -1.44 2.52 3.12
N ASP A 17 -2.22 3.58 2.92
CA ASP A 17 -3.07 4.14 3.97
C ASP A 17 -4.06 3.09 4.50
N ALA A 18 -4.84 2.48 3.61
CA ALA A 18 -5.89 1.54 3.98
C ALA A 18 -5.33 0.35 4.78
N TYR A 19 -4.21 -0.21 4.31
CA TYR A 19 -3.63 -1.41 4.88
C TYR A 19 -2.96 -1.12 6.23
N VAL A 20 -2.17 -0.05 6.33
CA VAL A 20 -1.57 0.35 7.62
C VAL A 20 -2.63 0.73 8.64
N ASP A 21 -3.72 1.35 8.19
CA ASP A 21 -4.82 1.73 9.07
C ASP A 21 -5.46 0.50 9.74
N LEU A 22 -5.77 -0.53 8.94
CA LEU A 22 -6.43 -1.76 9.39
C LEU A 22 -5.51 -2.73 10.13
N TYR A 23 -4.30 -2.95 9.62
CA TYR A 23 -3.43 -4.04 10.07
C TYR A 23 -2.26 -3.58 10.93
N GLY A 24 -2.00 -2.26 11.00
CA GLY A 24 -0.94 -1.71 11.85
C GLY A 24 0.48 -1.90 11.32
N GLU A 25 0.67 -2.62 10.22
CA GLU A 25 1.97 -2.83 9.58
C GLU A 25 1.83 -3.05 8.08
N ILE A 26 2.92 -2.86 7.33
CA ILE A 26 2.96 -3.10 5.90
C ILE A 26 4.38 -3.40 5.43
N ASN A 27 4.51 -4.21 4.38
CA ASN A 27 5.76 -4.40 3.67
C ASN A 27 5.54 -4.45 2.16
N SER A 28 6.63 -4.49 1.40
CA SER A 28 6.53 -4.51 -0.06
C SER A 28 5.84 -5.77 -0.59
N THR A 29 6.01 -6.91 0.07
CA THR A 29 5.44 -8.19 -0.35
C THR A 29 3.92 -8.16 -0.35
N VAL A 30 3.31 -7.59 0.70
CA VAL A 30 1.86 -7.37 0.77
C VAL A 30 1.36 -6.63 -0.48
N ILE A 31 2.00 -5.52 -0.82
CA ILE A 31 1.60 -4.70 -1.97
C ILE A 31 1.82 -5.46 -3.28
N THR A 32 2.97 -6.09 -3.47
CA THR A 32 3.29 -6.80 -4.72
C THR A 32 2.49 -8.08 -4.92
N SER A 33 1.94 -8.66 -3.85
CA SER A 33 1.04 -9.82 -3.94
C SER A 33 -0.36 -9.42 -4.44
N LYS A 34 -0.79 -8.19 -4.15
CA LYS A 34 -2.13 -7.70 -4.49
C LYS A 34 -2.19 -6.83 -5.74
N LEU A 35 -1.15 -6.03 -5.98
CA LEU A 35 -1.13 -5.07 -7.08
C LEU A 35 -0.03 -5.45 -8.10
N PRO A 36 -0.27 -5.27 -9.41
CA PRO A 36 0.70 -5.58 -10.46
C PRO A 36 1.82 -4.53 -10.51
N ILE A 37 2.70 -4.55 -9.51
CA ILE A 37 3.77 -3.58 -9.34
C ILE A 37 5.08 -4.25 -8.95
N HIS A 38 6.19 -3.76 -9.50
CA HIS A 38 7.52 -4.27 -9.15
C HIS A 38 7.98 -3.75 -7.79
N ARG A 39 8.69 -4.59 -7.01
CA ARG A 39 9.15 -4.27 -5.66
C ARG A 39 9.97 -2.97 -5.58
N SER A 40 10.86 -2.72 -6.55
CA SER A 40 11.67 -1.48 -6.56
C SER A 40 10.80 -0.22 -6.65
N LYS A 41 9.67 -0.28 -7.36
CA LYS A 41 8.73 0.82 -7.46
C LYS A 41 7.97 1.03 -6.15
N VAL A 42 7.58 -0.05 -5.48
CA VAL A 42 6.98 0.00 -4.14
C VAL A 42 7.94 0.65 -3.13
N SER A 43 9.22 0.29 -3.14
CA SER A 43 10.24 0.94 -2.30
C SER A 43 10.30 2.45 -2.56
N GLY A 44 10.28 2.88 -3.83
CA GLY A 44 10.23 4.31 -4.16
C GLY A 44 8.96 5.01 -3.66
N LEU A 45 7.81 4.32 -3.68
CA LEU A 45 6.55 4.86 -3.16
C LEU A 45 6.54 4.94 -1.63
N PHE A 46 7.13 3.98 -0.91
CA PHE A 46 7.34 4.11 0.54
C PHE A 46 8.21 5.31 0.88
N THR A 47 9.33 5.51 0.19
CA THR A 47 10.18 6.68 0.39
C THR A 47 9.41 7.98 0.16
N ARG A 48 8.61 8.05 -0.92
CA ARG A 48 7.76 9.22 -1.20
C ARG A 48 6.71 9.44 -0.12
N TYR A 49 6.04 8.39 0.33
CA TYR A 49 5.02 8.43 1.38
C TYR A 49 5.61 8.96 2.69
N LEU A 50 6.74 8.39 3.13
CA LEU A 50 7.42 8.80 4.35
C LEU A 50 7.98 10.22 4.27
N LYS A 51 8.43 10.67 3.09
CA LYS A 51 8.87 12.07 2.92
C LYS A 51 7.74 13.06 3.19
N LEU A 52 6.49 12.69 2.89
CA LEU A 52 5.32 13.54 3.09
C LEU A 52 4.84 13.55 4.55
N LYS A 53 4.86 12.38 5.21
CA LYS A 53 4.50 12.27 6.64
C LYS A 53 5.37 11.19 7.31
N PRO A 54 6.56 11.56 7.80
CA PRO A 54 7.48 10.60 8.41
C PRO A 54 6.90 9.90 9.64
N SER A 55 5.95 10.51 10.33
CA SER A 55 5.33 9.98 11.55
C SER A 55 4.32 8.86 11.31
N ASN A 56 3.84 8.66 10.09
CA ASN A 56 2.82 7.63 9.80
C ASN A 56 3.36 6.21 9.92
N MET A 57 4.64 6.02 9.68
CA MET A 57 5.24 4.70 9.62
C MET A 57 6.69 4.76 10.09
N ARG A 58 7.11 3.73 10.82
CA ARG A 58 8.51 3.57 11.25
C ARG A 58 9.06 2.23 10.78
N ASN A 59 10.29 2.25 10.31
CA ASN A 59 11.04 1.02 10.11
C ASN A 59 11.59 0.57 11.46
N VAL A 60 11.32 -0.67 11.85
CA VAL A 60 11.86 -1.26 13.07
C VAL A 60 12.93 -2.26 12.70
N GLY A 61 14.15 -2.03 13.19
CA GLY A 61 15.29 -2.91 12.93
C GLY A 61 14.96 -4.37 13.27
N GLY A 62 15.27 -5.28 12.34
CA GLY A 62 14.95 -6.71 12.46
C GLY A 62 13.64 -7.14 11.79
N GLN A 63 12.74 -6.20 11.46
CA GLN A 63 11.53 -6.51 10.69
C GLN A 63 11.66 -6.08 9.22
N ARG A 64 11.15 -6.92 8.31
CA ARG A 64 11.08 -6.62 6.88
C ARG A 64 9.82 -5.81 6.57
N GLY A 65 9.71 -4.58 7.05
CA GLY A 65 8.53 -3.74 6.84
C GLY A 65 8.50 -2.43 7.61
N TYR A 66 7.32 -1.85 7.66
CA TYR A 66 6.98 -0.63 8.38
C TYR A 66 5.84 -0.90 9.35
N ILE A 67 5.90 -0.31 10.54
CA ILE A 67 4.83 -0.35 11.54
C ILE A 67 4.12 1.01 11.57
N LYS A 68 2.80 1.00 11.77
CA LYS A 68 1.96 2.18 12.02
C LYS A 68 2.57 3.03 13.13
N GLY A 69 2.74 4.31 12.83
CA GLY A 69 3.15 5.30 13.81
C GLY A 69 1.98 5.73 14.69
N TYR A 70 2.30 6.28 15.86
CA TYR A 70 1.30 6.69 16.85
C TYR A 70 0.36 7.79 16.33
N SER A 71 0.88 8.75 15.58
CA SER A 71 0.13 9.85 14.96
C SER A 71 -0.21 9.57 13.49
N PHE A 72 -0.59 8.32 13.19
CA PHE A 72 -0.97 7.91 11.85
C PHE A 72 -2.22 8.65 11.36
N GLU A 73 -2.16 9.16 10.14
CA GLU A 73 -3.27 9.79 9.42
C GLU A 73 -3.32 9.30 7.97
N ARG A 74 -4.51 9.04 7.43
CA ARG A 74 -4.68 8.61 6.03
C ARG A 74 -4.53 9.80 5.09
N LEU A 75 -3.38 9.92 4.40
CA LEU A 75 -3.03 11.10 3.59
C LEU A 75 -3.70 11.13 2.22
N PHE A 76 -3.82 9.95 1.61
CA PHE A 76 -4.26 9.72 0.25
C PHE A 76 -5.68 9.13 0.20
N LEU A 77 -5.98 8.18 1.08
CA LEU A 77 -7.31 7.58 1.17
C LEU A 77 -8.34 8.56 1.78
N LYS A 78 -7.88 9.47 2.65
CA LYS A 78 -8.69 10.52 3.29
C LYS A 78 -9.91 9.97 4.02
N ASP A 79 -11.11 10.28 3.54
CA ASP A 79 -12.39 9.99 4.20
C ASP A 79 -12.96 8.63 3.78
N GLU A 80 -12.42 8.01 2.73
CA GLU A 80 -12.85 6.69 2.26
C GLU A 80 -12.59 5.61 3.32
N SER A 81 -13.48 4.62 3.41
CA SER A 81 -13.32 3.51 4.36
C SER A 81 -12.15 2.61 3.94
N SER A 82 -11.22 2.38 4.87
CA SER A 82 -10.07 1.50 4.67
C SER A 82 -10.51 0.08 4.29
N LEU A 83 -11.53 -0.45 4.97
CA LEU A 83 -12.08 -1.78 4.71
C LEU A 83 -12.74 -1.86 3.33
N SER A 84 -13.58 -0.87 3.00
CA SER A 84 -14.27 -0.84 1.69
C SER A 84 -13.28 -0.74 0.55
N PHE A 85 -12.21 0.06 0.71
CA PHE A 85 -11.16 0.19 -0.28
C PHE A 85 -10.39 -1.12 -0.49
N ILE A 86 -9.96 -1.78 0.59
CA ILE A 86 -9.26 -3.08 0.48
C ILE A 86 -10.14 -4.12 -0.21
N ASN A 87 -11.42 -4.23 0.17
CA ASN A 87 -12.36 -5.14 -0.48
C ASN A 87 -12.51 -4.85 -1.98
N ALA A 88 -12.57 -3.57 -2.37
CA ALA A 88 -12.63 -3.18 -3.77
C ALA A 88 -11.35 -3.55 -4.54
N ILE A 89 -10.18 -3.42 -3.92
CA ILE A 89 -8.90 -3.87 -4.49
C ILE A 89 -8.88 -5.38 -4.68
N ASP A 90 -9.32 -6.14 -3.67
CA ASP A 90 -9.39 -7.61 -3.77
C ASP A 90 -10.33 -8.05 -4.89
N ILE A 91 -11.43 -7.34 -5.13
CA ILE A 91 -12.34 -7.62 -6.27
C ILE A 91 -11.68 -7.21 -7.61
N ALA A 92 -11.03 -6.06 -7.68
CA ALA A 92 -10.47 -5.53 -8.91
C ALA A 92 -9.22 -6.27 -9.39
N PHE A 93 -8.46 -6.89 -8.48
CA PHE A 93 -7.20 -7.58 -8.75
C PHE A 93 -7.25 -9.06 -8.36
N LYS A 94 -8.44 -9.66 -8.39
CA LYS A 94 -8.81 -10.97 -7.82
C LYS A 94 -8.06 -12.20 -8.38
N GLU A 95 -7.11 -12.03 -9.30
CA GLU A 95 -6.54 -13.14 -10.07
C GLU A 95 -5.00 -13.16 -10.00
N ARG A 96 -4.45 -13.79 -8.96
CA ARG A 96 -3.08 -14.35 -8.96
C ARG A 96 -2.90 -15.68 -8.20
N ASP A 97 -3.99 -16.33 -7.77
CA ASP A 97 -3.95 -17.65 -7.10
C ASP A 97 -4.46 -18.80 -7.98
N LEU A 98 -4.36 -18.70 -9.31
CA LEU A 98 -4.50 -19.89 -10.15
C LEU A 98 -3.17 -20.64 -10.14
N PRO A 99 -3.10 -21.90 -9.66
CA PRO A 99 -1.91 -22.71 -9.82
C PRO A 99 -1.60 -22.86 -11.32
N GLU A 100 -0.34 -22.71 -11.69
CA GLU A 100 0.14 -23.16 -13.01
C GLU A 100 -0.06 -24.68 -13.04
N GLU A 101 -1.11 -25.15 -13.73
CA GLU A 101 -1.15 -26.53 -14.20
C GLU A 101 -0.04 -26.71 -15.23
N ASN A 102 1.05 -27.38 -14.83
CA ASN A 102 1.95 -28.16 -15.69
C ASN A 102 2.60 -29.27 -14.87
#